data_AF-A0AAP8MEY7-F1
#
_entry.id   AF-A0AAP8MEY7-F1
#
_cell.length_a   1.000
_cell.length_b   1.000
_cell.length_c   1.000
_cell.angle_alpha   90.00
_cell.angle_beta   90.00
_cell.angle_gamma   90.00
#
_symmetry.space_group_name_H-M   'P 1'
#
loop_
_entity.id
_entity.type
_entity.pdbx_description
1 polymer ?
#
loop_
_entity_poly.entity_id
_entity_poly.type
_entity_poly.pdbx_seq_one_letter_code
_entity_poly.pdbx_strand_id
1 'polypeptide(L)'
;MGLREILLLGAIFGVGYWYYENYIARGGPDLREAQWEINRKAMTECITREERLSTIAGNAGVTRNTSDVQLRCAEELNLFWEDGRWNSY
;
A
#
# COMPACT_ATOMS: atom_id res chain seq x y z
N MET A 1 -30.35 -30.31 -23.83
CA MET A 1 -30.29 -29.36 -22.71
C MET A 1 -31.62 -28.65 -22.63
N GLY A 2 -32.36 -28.84 -21.55
CA GLY A 2 -33.62 -28.15 -21.29
C GLY A 2 -33.41 -26.77 -20.68
N LEU A 3 -34.46 -25.94 -20.75
CA LEU A 3 -34.49 -24.58 -20.18
C LEU A 3 -34.06 -24.54 -18.70
N ARG A 4 -34.37 -25.61 -17.96
CA ARG A 4 -34.05 -25.77 -16.55
C ARG A 4 -32.55 -25.89 -16.29
N GLU A 5 -31.82 -26.62 -17.13
CA GLU A 5 -30.35 -26.72 -17.01
C GLU A 5 -29.67 -25.36 -17.30
N ILE A 6 -30.20 -24.58 -18.25
CA ILE A 6 -29.67 -23.25 -18.59
C ILE A 6 -29.86 -22.27 -17.43
N LEU A 7 -31.03 -22.28 -16.78
CA LEU A 7 -31.31 -21.41 -15.62
C LEU A 7 -30.42 -21.75 -14.42
N LEU A 8 -30.19 -23.04 -14.17
CA LEU A 8 -29.31 -23.48 -13.08
C LEU A 8 -27.85 -23.06 -13.32
N LEU A 9 -27.36 -23.21 -14.56
CA LEU A 9 -26.02 -22.75 -14.92
C LEU A 9 -25.91 -21.24 -14.78
N GLY A 10 -26.88 -20.47 -15.29
CA GLY A 10 -26.90 -19.02 -15.17
C GLY A 10 -26.86 -18.53 -13.71
N ALA A 11 -27.58 -19.19 -12.81
CA ALA A 11 -27.56 -18.86 -11.39
C ALA A 11 -26.18 -19.12 -10.74
N ILE A 12 -25.54 -20.26 -11.05
CA ILE A 12 -24.23 -20.61 -10.50
C ILE A 12 -23.16 -19.63 -10.99
N PHE A 13 -23.14 -19.33 -12.29
CA PHE A 13 -22.19 -18.36 -12.86
C PHE A 13 -22.45 -16.94 -12.37
N GLY A 14 -23.70 -16.53 -12.18
CA GLY A 14 -24.04 -15.21 -11.64
C GLY A 14 -23.55 -15.02 -10.21
N VAL A 15 -23.73 -16.02 -9.33
CA VAL A 15 -23.24 -15.97 -7.95
C VAL A 15 -21.71 -16.01 -7.91
N GLY A 16 -21.07 -16.85 -8.73
CA GLY A 16 -19.61 -16.92 -8.84
C GLY A 16 -19.00 -15.60 -9.32
N TYR A 17 -19.62 -14.96 -10.32
CA TYR A 17 -19.18 -13.66 -10.83
C TYR A 17 -19.35 -12.55 -9.79
N TRP A 18 -20.50 -12.50 -9.11
CA TRP A 18 -20.74 -11.51 -8.04
C TRP A 18 -19.75 -11.66 -6.88
N TYR A 19 -19.42 -12.89 -6.50
CA TYR A 19 -18.42 -13.18 -5.48
C TYR A 19 -17.01 -12.76 -5.91
N TYR A 20 -16.62 -13.06 -7.15
CA TYR A 20 -15.32 -12.65 -7.70
C TYR A 20 -15.17 -11.12 -7.75
N GLU A 21 -16.19 -10.41 -8.25
CA GLU A 21 -16.22 -8.95 -8.32
C GLU A 21 -16.14 -8.30 -6.92
N ASN A 22 -16.90 -8.79 -5.95
CA ASN A 22 -16.94 -8.17 -4.63
C ASN A 22 -15.73 -8.50 -3.75
N TYR A 23 -15.18 -9.71 -3.86
CA TYR A 23 -14.14 -10.17 -2.94
C TYR A 23 -12.72 -10.05 -3.52
N ILE A 24 -12.56 -10.30 -4.82
CA ILE A 24 -11.23 -10.33 -5.46
C ILE A 24 -10.96 -9.02 -6.18
N ALA A 25 -11.89 -8.54 -7.02
CA ALA A 25 -11.66 -7.34 -7.83
C ALA A 25 -11.63 -6.05 -7.01
N ARG A 26 -12.37 -5.99 -5.88
CA ARG A 26 -12.37 -4.82 -4.98
C ARG A 26 -11.24 -4.80 -3.95
N GLY A 27 -10.37 -5.81 -3.95
CA GLY A 27 -9.32 -5.96 -2.96
C GLY A 27 -9.91 -6.19 -1.57
N GLY A 28 -10.04 -7.47 -1.18
CA GLY A 28 -10.45 -7.80 0.18
C GLY A 28 -9.62 -7.06 1.25
N PRO A 29 -10.16 -6.83 2.45
CA PRO A 29 -9.53 -6.03 3.51
C PRO A 29 -8.07 -6.45 3.81
N ASP A 30 -7.75 -7.71 3.60
CA ASP A 30 -6.42 -8.33 3.76
C ASP A 30 -5.33 -7.67 2.87
N LEU A 31 -5.67 -7.32 1.63
CA LEU A 31 -4.70 -6.69 0.71
C LEU A 31 -4.38 -5.26 1.11
N ARG A 32 -5.36 -4.52 1.65
CA ARG A 32 -5.15 -3.17 2.19
C ARG A 32 -4.30 -3.21 3.46
N GLU A 33 -4.53 -4.18 4.33
CA GLU A 33 -3.72 -4.35 5.55
C GLU A 33 -2.27 -4.69 5.24
N ALA A 34 -2.05 -5.61 4.30
CA ALA A 34 -0.72 -5.93 3.80
C ALA A 34 -0.04 -4.71 3.16
N GLN A 35 -0.78 -3.91 2.37
CA GLN A 35 -0.26 -2.69 1.75
C GLN A 35 0.21 -1.67 2.80
N TRP A 36 -0.56 -1.47 3.87
CA TRP A 36 -0.21 -0.55 4.94
C TRP A 36 1.05 -0.98 5.69
N GLU A 37 1.23 -2.29 5.91
CA GLU A 37 2.42 -2.82 6.55
C GLU A 37 3.66 -2.63 5.68
N ILE A 38 3.53 -2.84 4.36
CA ILE A 38 4.58 -2.56 3.37
C ILE A 38 4.95 -1.08 3.38
N ASN A 39 3.97 -0.17 3.32
CA ASN A 39 4.19 1.28 3.31
C ASN A 39 4.89 1.75 4.60
N ARG A 40 4.48 1.22 5.76
CA ARG A 40 5.10 1.52 7.06
C ARG A 40 6.56 1.09 7.11
N LYS A 41 6.85 -0.11 6.60
CA LYS A 41 8.22 -0.64 6.55
C LYS A 41 9.09 0.19 5.60
N ALA A 42 8.58 0.50 4.41
CA ALA A 42 9.28 1.34 3.43
C ALA A 42 9.63 2.73 4.00
N MET A 43 8.68 3.38 4.68
CA MET A 43 8.92 4.64 5.36
C MET A 43 10.01 4.54 6.42
N THR A 44 9.97 3.49 7.24
CA THR A 44 10.95 3.28 8.31
C THR A 44 12.37 3.08 7.75
N GLU A 45 12.48 2.30 6.68
CA GLU A 45 13.75 2.07 5.98
C GLU A 45 14.31 3.35 5.35
N CYS A 46 13.45 4.16 4.72
CA CYS A 46 13.84 5.45 4.15
C CYS A 46 14.33 6.43 5.22
N ILE A 47 13.59 6.59 6.31
CA ILE A 47 13.98 7.47 7.42
C ILE A 47 15.32 7.03 8.01
N THR A 48 15.48 5.74 8.29
CA THR A 48 16.72 5.18 8.84
C THR A 48 17.92 5.42 7.91
N ARG A 49 17.71 5.31 6.59
CA ARG A 49 18.74 5.60 5.59
C ARG A 49 19.15 7.06 5.62
N GLU A 50 18.19 7.97 5.63
CA GLU A 50 18.46 9.41 5.66
C GLU A 50 19.12 9.86 6.97
N GLU A 51 18.72 9.30 8.11
CA GLU A 51 19.37 9.52 9.41
C GLU A 51 20.83 9.04 9.42
N ARG A 52 21.11 7.85 8.86
CA ARG A 52 22.49 7.36 8.70
C ARG A 52 23.30 8.28 7.81
N LEU A 53 22.75 8.72 6.68
CA LEU A 53 23.44 9.65 5.77
C LEU A 53 23.69 11.01 6.44
N SER A 54 22.74 11.50 7.23
CA SER A 54 22.92 12.71 8.04
C SER A 54 24.05 12.55 9.06
N THR A 55 24.14 11.39 9.71
CA THR A 55 25.19 11.10 10.70
C THR A 55 26.56 11.05 10.03
N ILE A 56 26.67 10.42 8.86
CA ILE A 56 27.90 10.39 8.06
C ILE A 56 28.27 11.79 7.58
N ALA A 57 27.31 12.57 7.09
CA ALA A 57 27.52 13.95 6.65
C ALA A 57 27.99 14.85 7.80
N GLY A 58 27.38 14.74 8.98
CA GLY A 58 27.78 15.45 10.18
C GLY A 58 29.23 15.14 10.59
N ASN A 59 29.64 13.87 10.54
CA ASN A 59 31.03 13.47 10.78
C ASN A 59 32.00 13.98 9.71
N ALA A 60 31.53 14.19 8.48
CA ALA A 60 32.31 14.77 7.38
C ALA A 60 32.30 16.31 7.38
N GLY A 61 31.68 16.96 8.36
CA GLY A 61 31.56 18.42 8.43
C GLY A 61 30.56 19.03 7.45
N VAL A 62 29.69 18.21 6.85
CA VAL A 62 28.66 18.63 5.88
C VAL A 62 27.32 18.68 6.59
N THR A 63 26.72 19.87 6.65
CA THR A 63 25.35 20.04 7.16
C THR A 63 24.34 19.62 6.10
N ARG A 64 23.62 18.52 6.36
CA ARG A 64 22.49 18.10 5.53
C ARG A 64 21.19 18.59 6.18
N ASN A 65 20.30 19.18 5.39
CA ASN A 65 19.02 19.64 5.92
C ASN A 65 18.13 18.43 6.24
N THR A 66 18.02 18.08 7.52
CA THR A 66 17.18 17.00 8.04
C THR A 66 15.78 17.46 8.40
N SER A 67 15.44 18.73 8.16
CA SER A 67 14.23 19.36 8.70
C SER A 67 12.93 18.65 8.32
N ASP A 68 12.91 17.87 7.24
CA ASP A 68 11.75 17.05 6.86
C ASP A 68 12.17 15.75 6.13
N VAL A 69 12.91 14.88 6.82
CA VAL A 69 13.21 13.52 6.33
C VAL A 69 11.91 12.75 6.03
N GLN A 70 10.90 12.90 6.89
CA GLN A 70 9.63 12.21 6.75
C GLN A 70 8.85 12.66 5.49
N LEU A 71 8.83 13.97 5.19
CA LEU A 71 8.17 14.51 4.00
C LEU A 71 8.89 14.04 2.71
N ARG A 72 10.24 14.09 2.69
CA ARG A 72 11.02 13.61 1.55
C ARG A 72 10.83 12.12 1.29
N CYS A 73 10.81 11.31 2.34
CA CYS A 73 10.54 9.88 2.22
C CYS A 73 9.11 9.61 1.75
N ALA A 74 8.12 10.41 2.19
CA ALA A 74 6.76 10.32 1.71
C ALA A 74 6.65 10.67 0.21
N GLU A 75 7.32 11.73 -0.25
CA GLU A 75 7.42 12.08 -1.67
C GLU A 75 8.13 11.01 -2.51
N GLU A 76 9.28 10.49 -2.02
CA GLU A 76 10.08 9.46 -2.71
C GLU A 76 9.30 8.15 -2.87
N LEU A 77 8.53 7.76 -1.86
CA LEU A 77 7.72 6.55 -1.86
C LEU A 77 6.33 6.75 -2.46
N ASN A 78 5.98 7.97 -2.88
CA ASN A 78 4.65 8.36 -3.35
C ASN A 78 3.56 7.95 -2.34
N LEU A 79 3.77 8.31 -1.07
CA LEU A 79 2.89 8.04 0.06
C LEU A 79 2.34 9.35 0.66
N PHE A 80 1.16 9.27 1.26
CA PHE A 80 0.54 10.33 2.04
C PHE A 80 0.04 9.80 3.39
N TRP A 81 -0.06 10.70 4.36
CA TRP A 81 -0.54 10.38 5.70
C TRP A 81 -2.03 10.71 5.82
N GLU A 82 -2.86 9.69 6.04
CA GLU A 82 -4.31 9.85 6.23
C GLU A 82 -4.81 8.83 7.26
N ASP A 83 -5.70 9.25 8.16
CA ASP A 83 -6.30 8.41 9.20
C ASP A 83 -5.30 7.61 10.07
N GLY A 84 -4.13 8.20 10.32
CA GLY A 84 -3.07 7.57 11.13
C GLY A 84 -2.30 6.46 10.41
N ARG A 85 -2.39 6.39 9.07
CA ARG A 85 -1.73 5.38 8.23
C ARG A 85 -1.06 6.02 7.01
N TRP A 86 -0.04 5.33 6.49
CA TRP A 86 0.60 5.68 5.22
C TRP A 86 -0.16 5.02 4.07
N ASN A 87 -0.78 5.83 3.23
CA ASN A 87 -1.49 5.40 2.03
C ASN A 87 -0.66 5.76 0.79
N SER A 88 -0.76 4.96 -0.26
CA SER A 88 -0.19 5.29 -1.57
C SER A 88 -1.14 6.19 -2.33
N TYR A 89 -0.60 7.21 -3.02
CA TYR A 89 -1.37 8.05 -3.96
C TYR A 89 -2.03 7.24 -5.08
#